data_AF-A0A9D8JH39-F1
#
_entry.id   AF-A0A9D8JH39-F1
#
_cell.length_a   1.000
_cell.length_b   1.000
_cell.length_c   1.000
_cell.angle_alpha   90.00
_cell.angle_beta   90.00
_cell.angle_gamma   90.00
#
_symmetry.space_group_name_H-M   'P 1'
#
loop_
_entity.id
_entity.type
_entity.pdbx_description
1 polymer ?
#
loop_
_entity_poly.entity_id
_entity_poly.type
_entity_poly.pdbx_seq_one_letter_code
_entity_poly.pdbx_strand_id
1 'polypeptide(L)' 'MPGLLIKDIPPEVHEWLKREAERNRRSMTQQAIVVFEERMRRFHPVKFPPPAQTRTVLTADFIDRAKREGRL' A
#
# COMPACT_ATOMS: atom_id res chain seq x y z
N MET A 1 2.77 25.36 -4.35
CA MET A 1 2.52 23.90 -4.38
C MET A 1 1.62 23.60 -5.56
N PRO A 2 1.87 22.55 -6.35
CA PRO A 2 0.96 22.18 -7.44
C PRO A 2 -0.40 21.78 -6.86
N GLY A 3 -1.48 22.20 -7.51
CA GLY A 3 -2.86 21.87 -7.15
C GLY A 3 -3.59 21.31 -8.38
N LEU A 4 -4.48 20.34 -8.16
CA LEU A 4 -5.31 19.74 -9.20
C LEU A 4 -6.77 20.06 -8.91
N LEU A 5 -7.45 20.69 -9.87
CA LEU A 5 -8.90 20.92 -9.82
C LEU A 5 -9.58 20.02 -10.84
N ILE A 6 -10.49 19.16 -10.38
CA ILE A 6 -11.30 18.30 -11.23
C ILE A 6 -12.70 18.90 -11.27
N LYS A 7 -13.10 19.41 -12.44
CA LYS A 7 -14.45 19.96 -12.68
C LYS A 7 -15.35 18.88 -13.27
N ASP A 8 -16.66 19.08 -13.10
CA ASP A 8 -17.70 18.25 -13.72
C ASP A 8 -17.54 16.75 -13.45
N ILE A 9 -17.09 16.43 -12.24
CA ILE A 9 -17.04 15.07 -11.72
C ILE A 9 -18.47 14.50 -11.61
N PRO A 10 -18.72 13.27 -12.09
CA PRO A 10 -20.03 12.65 -11.94
C PRO A 10 -20.46 12.61 -10.45
N PRO A 11 -21.72 12.94 -10.11
CA PRO A 11 -22.19 13.02 -8.73
C PRO A 11 -21.90 11.75 -7.93
N GLU A 12 -22.04 10.59 -8.55
CA GLU A 12 -21.78 9.29 -7.93
C GLU A 12 -20.32 9.11 -7.49
N VAL A 13 -19.36 9.67 -8.24
CA VAL A 13 -17.94 9.63 -7.90
C VAL A 13 -17.65 10.59 -6.74
N HIS A 14 -18.27 11.77 -6.74
CA HIS A 14 -18.15 12.73 -5.65
C HIS A 14 -18.66 12.14 -4.33
N GLU A 15 -19.85 11.54 -4.35
CA GLU A 15 -20.45 10.90 -3.17
C GLU A 15 -19.68 9.66 -2.70
N TRP A 16 -19.14 8.88 -3.64
CA TRP A 16 -18.23 7.80 -3.29
C TRP A 16 -16.97 8.31 -2.59
N LEU A 17 -16.32 9.35 -3.13
CA LEU A 17 -15.09 9.91 -2.58
C LEU A 17 -15.30 10.47 -1.17
N LYS A 18 -16.43 11.15 -0.94
CA LYS A 18 -16.80 11.68 0.38
C LYS A 18 -16.96 10.57 1.42
N ARG A 19 -17.72 9.52 1.10
CA ARG A 19 -17.92 8.36 1.99
C ARG A 19 -16.61 7.64 2.31
N GLU A 20 -15.76 7.42 1.31
CA GLU A 20 -14.45 6.78 1.55
C GLU A 20 -13.50 7.67 2.35
N ALA A 21 -13.52 8.99 2.15
CA ALA A 21 -12.73 9.91 2.96
C ALA A 21 -13.14 9.87 4.44
N GLU A 22 -14.44 9.91 4.74
CA GLU A 22 -14.97 9.80 6.11
C GLU A 22 -14.59 8.46 6.75
N ARG A 23 -14.79 7.35 6.03
CA ARG A 23 -14.44 5.99 6.49
C ARG A 23 -12.97 5.85 6.87
N ASN A 24 -12.08 6.46 6.08
CA ASN A 24 -10.64 6.41 6.28
C ASN A 24 -10.10 7.53 7.19
N ARG A 25 -10.99 8.38 7.77
CA ARG A 25 -10.64 9.54 8.60
C ARG A 25 -9.68 10.51 7.90
N ARG A 26 -9.93 10.78 6.62
CA ARG A 26 -9.13 11.66 5.75
C ARG A 26 -9.98 12.81 5.21
N SER A 27 -9.31 13.88 4.77
CA SER A 27 -9.97 14.86 3.90
C SER A 27 -10.24 14.25 2.52
N MET A 28 -11.24 14.78 1.80
CA MET A 28 -11.54 14.33 0.44
C MET A 28 -10.35 14.48 -0.51
N THR A 29 -9.62 15.61 -0.41
CA THR A 29 -8.41 15.84 -1.22
C THR A 29 -7.34 14.80 -0.94
N GLN A 30 -7.11 14.45 0.33
CA GLN A 30 -6.14 13.42 0.68
C GLN A 30 -6.59 12.04 0.18
N GLN A 31 -7.88 11.73 0.26
CA GLN A 31 -8.41 10.48 -0.28
C GLN A 31 -8.26 10.41 -1.81
N ALA A 32 -8.47 11.51 -2.53
CA ALA A 32 -8.23 11.57 -3.98
C ALA A 32 -6.77 11.30 -4.33
N ILE A 33 -5.83 11.87 -3.57
CA ILE A 33 -4.39 11.61 -3.74
C ILE A 33 -4.09 10.13 -3.55
N VAL A 34 -4.60 9.50 -2.49
CA VAL A 34 -4.39 8.06 -2.24
C VAL A 34 -4.90 7.22 -3.42
N VAL A 35 -6.10 7.51 -3.93
CA VAL A 35 -6.65 6.80 -5.09
C VAL A 35 -5.77 6.96 -6.33
N PHE A 36 -5.24 8.16 -6.58
CA PHE A 36 -4.29 8.38 -7.68
C PHE A 36 -3.00 7.61 -7.46
N GLU A 37 -2.41 7.68 -6.26
CA GLU A 37 -1.18 6.97 -5.92
C GLU A 37 -1.32 5.45 -6.06
N GLU A 38 -2.44 4.88 -5.60
CA GLU A 38 -2.74 3.45 -5.75
C GLU A 38 -2.78 3.03 -7.21
N ARG A 39 -3.34 3.86 -8.10
CA ARG A 39 -3.39 3.57 -9.54
C ARG A 39 -2.08 3.87 -10.25
N MET A 40 -1.30 4.84 -9.77
CA MET A 40 0.01 5.19 -10.31
C MET A 40 1.10 4.20 -9.90
N ARG A 41 0.93 3.51 -8.77
CA ARG A 41 1.73 2.34 -8.42
C ARG A 41 1.46 1.26 -9.45
N ARG A 42 2.25 1.25 -10.54
CA ARG A 42 2.47 0.05 -11.34
C ARG A 42 2.93 -1.01 -10.36
N PHE A 43 2.05 -1.95 -10.03
CA PHE A 43 2.40 -3.11 -9.23
C PHE A 43 3.45 -3.88 -10.03
N HIS A 44 4.72 -3.57 -9.80
CA HIS A 44 5.81 -4.41 -10.24
C HIS A 44 5.83 -5.52 -9.18
N PRO A 45 5.41 -6.75 -9.51
CA PRO A 45 5.63 -7.85 -8.59
C PRO A 45 7.10 -7.82 -8.19
N VAL A 46 7.35 -7.76 -6.88
CA VAL A 46 8.70 -7.82 -6.35
C VAL A 46 9.28 -9.14 -6.83
N LYS A 47 10.12 -9.08 -7.87
CA LYS A 47 10.85 -10.25 -8.34
C LYS A 47 11.94 -10.51 -7.32
N PHE A 48 11.62 -11.35 -6.35
CA PHE A 48 12.65 -11.88 -5.46
C PHE A 48 13.69 -12.62 -6.32
N PRO A 49 14.98 -12.47 -6.01
CA PRO A 49 15.97 -13.36 -6.59
C PRO A 49 15.63 -14.81 -6.25
N PRO A 50 16.13 -15.79 -7.03
CA PRO A 50 16.03 -17.19 -6.65
C PRO A 50 16.46 -17.40 -5.18
N PRO A 51 15.83 -18.32 -4.45
CA PRO A 51 16.20 -18.59 -3.07
C PRO A 51 17.71 -18.80 -2.93
N ALA A 52 18.33 -18.10 -1.99
CA ALA A 52 19.74 -18.27 -1.71
C ALA A 52 19.98 -19.70 -1.21
N GLN A 53 20.90 -20.42 -1.85
CA GLN A 53 21.35 -21.72 -1.35
C GLN A 53 22.27 -21.48 -0.16
N THR A 54 21.73 -21.65 1.04
CA THR A 54 22.50 -21.53 2.28
C THR A 54 23.18 -22.86 2.60
N ARG A 55 24.39 -22.81 3.17
CA ARG A 55 25.09 -24.01 3.68
C ARG A 55 24.31 -24.72 4.78
N THR A 56 23.57 -23.97 5.57
CA THR A 56 22.71 -24.48 6.64
C THR A 56 21.27 -24.50 6.15
N VAL A 57 20.56 -25.60 6.39
CA VAL A 57 19.13 -25.70 6.13
C VAL A 57 18.39 -24.78 7.10
N LEU A 58 17.67 -23.80 6.55
CA LEU A 58 16.80 -22.93 7.34
C LEU A 58 15.50 -23.65 7.63
N THR A 59 15.40 -24.29 8.79
CA THR A 59 14.17 -24.94 9.26
C THR A 59 13.16 -23.89 9.73
N ALA A 60 11.87 -24.28 9.77
CA ALA A 60 10.82 -23.42 10.32
C ALA A 60 11.14 -22.97 11.75
N ASP A 61 11.61 -23.89 12.60
CA ASP A 61 12.00 -23.61 13.98
C ASP A 61 13.11 -22.56 14.09
N PHE A 62 14.10 -22.64 13.19
CA PHE A 62 15.19 -21.67 13.13
C PHE A 62 14.66 -20.27 12.80
N ILE A 63 13.78 -20.18 11.79
CA ILE A 63 13.18 -18.91 11.36
C ILE A 63 12.35 -18.30 12.50
N ASP A 64 11.57 -19.12 13.21
CA ASP A 64 10.68 -18.63 14.27
C ASP A 64 11.43 -18.25 15.56
N ARG A 65 12.59 -18.86 15.83
CA ARG A 65 13.51 -18.37 16.86
C ARG A 65 14.11 -17.02 16.46
N ALA A 66 14.64 -16.90 15.24
CA ALA A 66 15.27 -15.67 14.76
C ALA A 66 14.30 -14.47 14.74
N LYS A 67 13.04 -14.68 14.33
CA LYS A 67 11.98 -13.65 14.41
C LYS A 67 11.71 -13.18 15.84
N ARG A 68 11.82 -14.06 16.83
CA ARG A 68 11.62 -13.71 18.25
C ARG A 68 12.79 -12.90 18.79
N GLU A 69 14.02 -13.29 18.44
CA GLU A 69 15.23 -12.58 18.84
C GLU A 69 15.31 -11.16 18.26
N GLY A 70 14.95 -10.96 16.98
CA GLY A 70 15.01 -9.66 16.31
C GLY A 70 13.80 -8.73 16.54
N ARG A 71 12.83 -9.12 17.38
CA ARG A 71 11.65 -8.32 17.75
C ARG A 71 11.79 -7.62 19.11
N LEU A 72 12.95 -7.73 19.75
CA LEU A 72 13.32 -6.94 20.93
C LEU A 72 13.77 -5.53 20.54
#